data_AF-A0A421B111-F1
#
_entry.id   AF-A0A421B111-F1
#
_cell.length_a   1.000
_cell.length_b   1.000
_cell.length_c   1.000
_cell.angle_alpha   90.00
_cell.angle_beta   90.00
_cell.angle_gamma   90.00
#
_symmetry.space_group_name_H-M   'P 1'
#
loop_
_entity.id
_entity.type
_entity.pdbx_description
1 polymer ?
#
loop_
_entity_poly.entity_id
_entity_poly.type
_entity_poly.pdbx_seq_one_letter_code
_entity_poly.pdbx_strand_id
1 'polypeptide(L)'
;MRAQHKLTLNELDGDWGPPPPDTTRLVRTTHQLRTVPVGELDDEALRLLVLQKISLRILLPHALTLLEADPLLAGHLYLGALLDAVLLVPAEHWSSYPEQRARLERIVDTDLPAEVQPALAAFLAPGEAPKTQVRDAGGGRARRKSDEPSYRGDRRNRKYRR
;
A
#
# COMPACT_ATOMS: atom_id res chain seq x y z
N MET A 1 -4.42 -10.52 20.09
CA MET A 1 -3.47 -9.55 19.50
C MET A 1 -2.25 -9.16 20.38
N ARG A 2 -1.96 -9.81 21.53
CA ARG A 2 -0.91 -9.32 22.45
C ARG A 2 0.55 -9.65 22.10
N ALA A 3 0.82 -10.61 21.21
CA ALA A 3 2.20 -11.05 20.93
C ALA A 3 2.95 -10.13 19.94
N GLN A 4 2.26 -9.63 18.91
CA GLN A 4 2.88 -8.83 17.83
C GLN A 4 3.32 -7.44 18.29
N HIS A 5 2.72 -6.89 19.36
CA HIS A 5 3.06 -5.56 19.87
C HIS A 5 4.51 -5.44 20.36
N LYS A 6 5.13 -6.56 20.75
CA LYS A 6 6.51 -6.60 21.23
C LYS A 6 7.54 -6.76 20.10
N LEU A 7 7.08 -7.04 18.89
CA LEU A 7 7.92 -7.27 17.73
C LEU A 7 7.90 -6.04 16.83
N THR A 8 9.00 -5.83 16.15
CA THR A 8 9.18 -4.79 15.13
C THR A 8 8.60 -5.24 13.79
N LEU A 9 8.41 -4.30 12.86
CA LEU A 9 7.98 -4.67 11.51
C LEU A 9 9.04 -5.51 10.80
N ASN A 10 10.32 -5.21 10.98
CA ASN A 10 11.40 -5.99 10.39
C ASN A 10 11.38 -7.47 10.83
N GLU A 11 10.99 -7.75 12.08
CA GLU A 11 10.84 -9.12 12.57
C GLU A 11 9.58 -9.81 12.04
N LEU A 12 8.51 -9.05 11.77
CA LEU A 12 7.20 -9.58 11.39
C LEU A 12 7.02 -9.79 9.89
N ASP A 13 7.58 -8.93 9.04
CA ASP A 13 7.43 -8.99 7.58
C ASP A 13 8.73 -8.87 6.78
N GLY A 14 9.87 -8.96 7.47
CA GLY A 14 11.20 -9.04 6.86
C GLY A 14 12.03 -7.78 7.02
N ASP A 15 13.32 -7.98 7.28
CA ASP A 15 14.26 -6.88 7.49
C ASP A 15 14.64 -6.21 6.16
N TRP A 16 14.52 -4.89 6.11
CA TRP A 16 14.93 -4.07 4.97
C TRP A 16 16.39 -3.66 5.02
N GLY A 17 17.06 -3.85 6.18
CA GLY A 17 18.39 -3.34 6.43
C GLY A 17 18.44 -1.81 6.53
N PRO A 18 19.65 -1.23 6.56
CA PRO A 18 19.83 0.21 6.68
C PRO A 18 19.28 0.95 5.45
N PRO A 19 18.75 2.18 5.62
CA PRO A 19 18.33 2.99 4.48
C PRO A 19 19.53 3.33 3.59
N PRO A 20 19.34 3.42 2.25
CA PRO A 20 20.40 3.87 1.35
C PRO A 20 20.93 5.28 1.74
N PRO A 21 22.23 5.55 1.59
CA PRO A 21 22.86 6.77 2.09
C PRO A 21 22.25 8.06 1.51
N ASP A 22 21.89 8.07 0.23
CA ASP A 22 21.35 9.25 -0.47
C ASP A 22 19.82 9.27 -0.58
N THR A 23 19.12 8.67 0.40
CA THR A 23 17.66 8.60 0.35
C THR A 23 16.97 9.86 0.90
N THR A 24 15.65 9.95 0.74
CA THR A 24 14.88 11.08 1.28
C THR A 24 14.72 10.95 2.80
N ARG A 25 14.36 12.06 3.46
CA ARG A 25 14.04 12.02 4.91
C ARG A 25 12.91 11.03 5.20
N LEU A 26 11.89 11.01 4.35
CA LEU A 26 10.75 10.10 4.49
C LEU A 26 11.19 8.63 4.49
N VAL A 27 12.03 8.22 3.54
CA VAL A 27 12.54 6.85 3.47
C VAL A 27 13.43 6.53 4.68
N ARG A 28 14.29 7.44 5.12
CA ARG A 28 15.06 7.23 6.36
C ARG A 28 14.14 7.01 7.56
N THR A 29 13.12 7.85 7.70
CA THR A 29 12.16 7.76 8.80
C THR A 29 11.37 6.46 8.75
N THR A 30 10.90 6.00 7.59
CA THR A 30 10.19 4.73 7.50
C THR A 30 11.08 3.53 7.83
N HIS A 31 12.34 3.52 7.39
CA HIS A 31 13.31 2.48 7.81
C HIS A 31 13.52 2.47 9.34
N GLN A 32 13.66 3.65 9.95
CA GLN A 32 13.83 3.76 11.40
C GLN A 32 12.58 3.29 12.17
N LEU A 33 11.38 3.69 11.74
CA LEU A 33 10.14 3.28 12.40
C LEU A 33 9.91 1.76 12.31
N ARG A 34 10.39 1.10 11.26
CA ARG A 34 10.30 -0.36 11.12
C ARG A 34 11.12 -1.15 12.14
N THR A 35 12.06 -0.50 12.84
CA THR A 35 12.82 -1.11 13.95
C THR A 35 12.22 -0.83 15.32
N VAL A 36 11.08 -0.12 15.39
CA VAL A 36 10.35 0.13 16.64
C VAL A 36 9.31 -0.98 16.84
N PRO A 37 9.13 -1.52 18.07
CA PRO A 37 8.07 -2.48 18.35
C PRO A 37 6.70 -1.90 17.98
N VAL A 38 5.83 -2.71 17.36
CA VAL A 38 4.53 -2.24 16.84
C VAL A 38 3.68 -1.57 17.93
N GLY A 39 3.74 -2.06 19.17
CA GLY A 39 2.98 -1.49 20.29
C GLY A 39 3.57 -0.22 20.90
N GLU A 40 4.76 0.19 20.45
CA GLU A 40 5.46 1.42 20.88
C GLU A 40 5.41 2.52 19.81
N LEU A 41 4.84 2.21 18.64
CA LEU A 41 4.57 3.24 17.63
C LEU A 41 3.50 4.19 18.15
N ASP A 42 3.81 5.48 18.19
CA ASP A 42 2.81 6.52 18.43
C ASP A 42 1.86 6.67 17.23
N ASP A 43 0.81 7.45 17.42
CA ASP A 43 -0.21 7.71 16.42
C ASP A 43 0.36 8.39 15.16
N GLU A 44 1.36 9.26 15.29
CA GLU A 44 2.04 9.90 14.16
C GLU A 44 2.91 8.93 13.35
N ALA A 45 3.68 8.08 14.01
CA ALA A 45 4.48 7.04 13.38
C ALA A 45 3.57 6.05 12.65
N LEU A 46 2.48 5.64 13.30
CA LEU A 46 1.48 4.75 12.72
C LEU A 46 0.80 5.39 11.50
N ARG A 47 0.38 6.65 11.61
CA ARG A 47 -0.19 7.42 10.49
C ARG A 47 0.79 7.46 9.33
N LEU A 48 2.05 7.79 9.58
CA LEU A 48 3.06 7.90 8.53
C LEU A 48 3.25 6.58 7.79
N LEU A 49 3.40 5.47 8.51
CA LEU A 49 3.58 4.14 7.91
C LEU A 49 2.34 3.69 7.12
N VAL A 50 1.14 3.92 7.64
CA VAL A 50 -0.12 3.60 6.95
C VAL A 50 -0.31 4.47 5.71
N LEU A 51 0.03 5.76 5.76
CA LEU A 51 -0.03 6.64 4.60
C LEU A 51 0.90 6.17 3.47
N GLN A 52 2.08 5.66 3.84
CA GLN A 52 3.05 5.07 2.90
C GLN A 52 2.69 3.63 2.47
N LYS A 53 1.57 3.08 2.92
CA LYS A 53 1.10 1.71 2.62
C LYS A 53 2.10 0.61 3.03
N ILE A 54 2.85 0.86 4.11
CA ILE A 54 3.84 -0.08 4.65
C ILE A 54 3.13 -1.02 5.63
N SER A 55 3.39 -2.33 5.49
CA SER A 55 3.00 -3.35 6.48
C SER A 55 1.52 -3.32 6.90
N LEU A 56 0.62 -2.93 5.99
CA LEU A 56 -0.80 -2.65 6.29
C LEU A 56 -1.51 -3.80 7.03
N ARG A 57 -1.17 -5.04 6.68
CA ARG A 57 -1.72 -6.26 7.33
C ARG A 57 -1.41 -6.34 8.83
N ILE A 58 -0.28 -5.78 9.25
CA ILE A 58 0.17 -5.75 10.65
C ILE A 58 -0.35 -4.49 11.34
N LEU A 59 -0.28 -3.35 10.66
CA LEU A 59 -0.55 -2.03 11.26
C LEU A 59 -2.04 -1.70 11.39
N LEU A 60 -2.87 -2.07 10.40
CA LEU A 60 -4.28 -1.68 10.42
C LEU A 60 -5.09 -2.25 11.59
N PRO A 61 -4.91 -3.51 12.02
CA PRO A 61 -5.55 -4.00 13.24
C PRO A 61 -5.24 -3.13 14.46
N HIS A 62 -4.01 -2.62 14.58
CA HIS A 62 -3.61 -1.73 15.67
C HIS A 62 -4.18 -0.32 15.51
N ALA A 63 -4.06 0.29 14.32
CA ALA A 63 -4.61 1.60 14.02
C ALA A 63 -6.12 1.68 14.27
N LEU A 64 -6.87 0.66 13.84
CA LEU A 64 -8.31 0.58 14.09
C LEU A 64 -8.65 0.46 15.57
N THR A 65 -7.78 -0.17 16.38
CA THR A 65 -7.99 -0.26 17.84
C THR A 65 -7.82 1.11 18.50
N LEU A 66 -6.86 1.90 18.04
CA LEU A 66 -6.67 3.27 18.52
C LEU A 66 -7.81 4.19 18.06
N LEU A 67 -8.21 4.10 16.79
CA LEU A 67 -9.29 4.89 16.22
C LEU A 67 -10.68 4.55 16.79
N GLU A 68 -10.91 3.31 17.22
CA GLU A 68 -12.11 2.93 17.97
C GLU A 68 -12.19 3.62 19.34
N ALA A 69 -11.04 4.00 19.93
CA ALA A 69 -10.99 4.73 21.19
C ALA A 69 -11.05 6.24 20.99
N ASP A 70 -10.36 6.75 19.96
CA ASP A 70 -10.36 8.16 19.59
C ASP A 70 -10.18 8.32 18.06
N PRO A 71 -11.23 8.69 17.31
CA PRO A 71 -11.13 8.93 15.87
C PRO A 71 -10.27 10.14 15.48
N LEU A 72 -9.92 11.03 16.43
CA LEU A 72 -9.27 12.31 16.17
C LEU A 72 -7.73 12.28 16.34
N LEU A 73 -7.14 11.09 16.50
CA LEU A 73 -5.69 10.89 16.65
C LEU A 73 -4.84 11.42 15.48
N ALA A 74 -3.55 11.64 15.78
CA ALA A 74 -2.52 12.28 14.95
C ALA A 74 -2.76 13.79 14.69
N GLY A 75 -3.15 14.50 15.75
CA GLY A 75 -3.48 15.92 15.77
C GLY A 75 -2.33 16.91 15.52
N HIS A 76 -1.09 16.46 15.27
CA HIS A 76 0.03 17.38 15.04
C HIS A 76 -0.06 18.08 13.67
N LEU A 77 -0.68 17.42 12.68
CA LEU A 77 -0.99 18.03 11.39
C LEU A 77 -2.39 18.65 11.41
N TYR A 78 -3.38 17.85 11.79
CA TYR A 78 -4.78 18.22 12.00
C TYR A 78 -5.50 17.05 12.69
N LEU A 79 -6.67 17.31 13.31
CA LEU A 79 -7.44 16.29 14.02
C LEU A 79 -7.93 15.19 13.07
N GLY A 80 -7.70 13.93 13.44
CA GLY A 80 -8.11 12.77 12.65
C GLY A 80 -7.18 12.42 11.48
N ALA A 81 -5.94 12.94 11.46
CA ALA A 81 -5.00 12.62 10.39
C ALA A 81 -4.65 11.12 10.31
N LEU A 82 -4.75 10.37 11.41
CA LEU A 82 -4.61 8.90 11.37
C LEU A 82 -5.80 8.26 10.64
N LEU A 83 -7.02 8.73 10.92
CA LEU A 83 -8.22 8.24 10.24
C LEU A 83 -8.16 8.53 8.74
N ASP A 84 -7.74 9.74 8.34
CA ASP A 84 -7.52 10.10 6.94
C ASP A 84 -6.54 9.15 6.24
N ALA A 85 -5.39 8.87 6.87
CA ALA A 85 -4.41 7.94 6.32
C ALA A 85 -4.96 6.51 6.15
N VAL A 86 -5.82 6.07 7.08
CA VAL A 86 -6.52 4.77 7.01
C VAL A 86 -7.56 4.77 5.90
N LEU A 87 -8.37 5.82 5.74
CA LEU A 87 -9.37 5.92 4.67
C LEU A 87 -8.75 5.87 3.28
N LEU A 88 -7.52 6.36 3.13
CA LEU A 88 -6.76 6.32 1.88
C LEU A 88 -6.15 4.94 1.56
N VAL A 89 -6.37 3.90 2.38
CA VAL A 89 -5.89 2.54 2.09
C VAL A 89 -6.60 1.96 0.85
N PRO A 90 -5.86 1.30 -0.07
CA PRO A 90 -6.43 0.73 -1.28
C PRO A 90 -7.60 -0.23 -1.02
N ALA A 91 -8.60 -0.20 -1.91
CA ALA A 91 -9.82 -1.01 -1.81
C ALA A 91 -9.55 -2.53 -1.78
N GLU A 92 -8.45 -2.97 -2.36
CA GLU A 92 -8.00 -4.36 -2.38
C GLU A 92 -7.72 -4.89 -0.97
N HIS A 93 -7.19 -4.03 -0.07
CA HIS A 93 -6.98 -4.40 1.32
C HIS A 93 -8.33 -4.65 2.01
N TRP A 94 -9.26 -3.71 1.88
CA TRP A 94 -10.60 -3.82 2.48
C TRP A 94 -11.40 -5.02 1.96
N SER A 95 -11.21 -5.36 0.69
CA SER A 95 -11.81 -6.56 0.08
C SER A 95 -11.22 -7.85 0.65
N SER A 96 -9.93 -7.83 1.03
CA SER A 96 -9.23 -8.97 1.62
C SER A 96 -9.46 -9.11 3.13
N TYR A 97 -9.85 -8.04 3.81
CA TYR A 97 -10.07 -7.97 5.26
C TYR A 97 -11.42 -7.31 5.60
N PRO A 98 -12.55 -7.96 5.26
CA PRO A 98 -13.88 -7.40 5.46
C PRO A 98 -14.19 -7.08 6.93
N GLU A 99 -13.59 -7.81 7.87
CA GLU A 99 -13.74 -7.54 9.30
C GLU A 99 -13.10 -6.20 9.70
N GLN A 100 -11.96 -5.85 9.10
CA GLN A 100 -11.30 -4.56 9.34
C GLN A 100 -12.09 -3.41 8.71
N ARG A 101 -12.65 -3.63 7.51
CA ARG A 101 -13.54 -2.67 6.86
C ARG A 101 -14.77 -2.39 7.74
N ALA A 102 -15.41 -3.42 8.28
CA ALA A 102 -16.57 -3.24 9.16
C ALA A 102 -16.23 -2.49 10.47
N ARG A 103 -15.00 -2.60 10.98
CA ARG A 103 -14.53 -1.76 12.10
C ARG A 103 -14.41 -0.30 11.69
N LEU A 104 -13.81 -0.03 10.54
CA LEU A 104 -13.67 1.31 10.00
C LEU A 104 -15.03 1.96 9.73
N GLU A 105 -15.98 1.22 9.16
CA GLU A 105 -17.36 1.68 8.92
C GLU A 105 -18.03 2.14 10.23
N ARG A 106 -17.85 1.40 11.33
CA ARG A 106 -18.36 1.82 12.65
C ARG A 106 -17.68 3.07 13.21
N ILE A 107 -16.39 3.27 12.94
CA ILE A 107 -15.67 4.48 13.36
C ILE A 107 -16.22 5.69 12.61
N VAL A 108 -16.46 5.57 11.30
CA VAL A 108 -16.90 6.70 10.47
C VAL A 108 -18.38 7.01 10.52
N ASP A 109 -19.18 6.12 11.10
CA ASP A 109 -20.60 6.36 11.44
C ASP A 109 -20.77 7.27 12.68
N THR A 110 -19.66 7.70 13.30
CA THR A 110 -19.69 8.68 14.40
C THR A 110 -19.68 10.12 13.88
N ASP A 111 -19.96 11.08 14.75
CA ASP A 111 -19.89 12.50 14.41
C ASP A 111 -18.43 12.93 14.23
N LEU A 112 -18.01 13.04 12.97
CA LEU A 112 -16.64 13.35 12.58
C LEU A 112 -16.51 14.78 12.04
N PRO A 113 -15.36 15.43 12.29
CA PRO A 113 -15.13 16.82 11.88
C PRO A 113 -15.00 16.93 10.34
N ALA A 114 -15.20 18.14 9.82
CA ALA A 114 -15.32 18.37 8.37
C ALA A 114 -14.04 18.04 7.58
N GLU A 115 -12.89 18.07 8.24
CA GLU A 115 -11.56 17.90 7.65
C GLU A 115 -11.34 16.50 7.08
N VAL A 116 -11.98 15.46 7.63
CA VAL A 116 -11.85 14.07 7.16
C VAL A 116 -12.88 13.70 6.07
N GLN A 117 -13.82 14.61 5.76
CA GLN A 117 -14.93 14.35 4.84
C GLN A 117 -14.51 14.00 3.40
N PRO A 118 -13.45 14.59 2.81
CA PRO A 118 -13.04 14.24 1.45
C PRO A 118 -12.60 12.77 1.31
N ALA A 119 -11.76 12.29 2.23
CA ALA A 119 -11.32 10.89 2.23
C ALA A 119 -12.46 9.94 2.60
N LEU A 120 -13.34 10.36 3.52
CA LEU A 120 -14.53 9.60 3.86
C LEU A 120 -15.47 9.43 2.66
N ALA A 121 -15.74 10.50 1.92
CA ALA A 121 -16.57 10.45 0.73
C ALA A 121 -15.97 9.52 -0.34
N ALA A 122 -14.65 9.58 -0.54
CA ALA A 122 -13.95 8.68 -1.46
C ALA A 122 -14.04 7.20 -1.01
N PHE A 123 -13.94 6.94 0.29
CA PHE A 123 -14.05 5.60 0.86
C PHE A 123 -15.46 5.02 0.77
N LEU A 124 -16.49 5.84 1.02
CA LEU A 124 -17.90 5.46 0.96
C LEU A 124 -18.44 5.38 -0.47
N ALA A 125 -17.75 5.95 -1.44
CA ALA A 125 -18.16 5.88 -2.84
C ALA A 125 -18.26 4.40 -3.26
N PRO A 126 -19.37 3.98 -3.90
CA PRO A 126 -19.50 2.62 -4.39
C PRO A 126 -18.37 2.36 -5.38
N GLY A 127 -17.51 1.38 -5.05
CA GLY A 127 -16.29 1.09 -5.81
C GLY A 127 -16.60 0.93 -7.29
N GLU A 128 -16.00 1.78 -8.13
CA GLU A 128 -16.07 1.60 -9.57
C GLU A 128 -15.44 0.25 -9.87
N ALA A 129 -16.28 -0.72 -10.26
CA ALA A 129 -15.82 -2.05 -10.61
C ALA A 129 -14.68 -1.92 -11.62
N PRO A 130 -13.58 -2.68 -11.47
CA PRO A 130 -12.49 -2.60 -12.42
C PRO A 130 -13.08 -2.83 -13.81
N LYS A 131 -12.94 -1.83 -14.69
CA LYS A 131 -13.31 -1.96 -16.10
C LYS A 131 -12.42 -3.06 -16.65
N THR A 132 -12.94 -4.28 -16.67
CA THR A 132 -12.38 -5.39 -17.41
C THR A 132 -12.26 -4.89 -18.83
N GLN A 133 -11.04 -4.51 -19.24
CA GLN A 133 -10.72 -4.31 -20.64
C GLN A 133 -10.88 -5.67 -21.29
N VAL A 134 -12.11 -5.93 -21.77
CA VAL A 134 -12.37 -6.92 -22.80
C VAL A 134 -11.55 -6.44 -23.97
N ARG A 135 -10.39 -7.05 -24.17
CA ARG A 135 -9.66 -6.91 -25.43
C ARG A 135 -10.60 -7.44 -26.50
N ASP A 136 -11.15 -6.51 -27.28
CA ASP A 136 -11.79 -6.79 -28.55
C ASP A 136 -10.84 -7.65 -29.39
N ALA A 137 -11.08 -8.96 -29.40
CA ALA A 137 -10.56 -9.85 -30.42
C ALA A 137 -11.42 -9.64 -31.67
N GLY A 138 -11.16 -8.52 -32.35
CA GLY A 138 -11.65 -8.26 -33.70
C GLY A 138 -11.20 -9.38 -34.64
N GLY A 139 -12.19 -10.00 -35.29
CA GLY A 139 -11.96 -11.04 -36.27
C GLY A 139 -11.23 -10.54 -37.52
N GLY A 140 -10.38 -11.41 -38.08
CA GLY A 140 -9.76 -11.23 -39.38
C GLY A 140 -9.36 -12.57 -39.97
N ARG A 141 -10.09 -13.03 -41.01
CA ARG A 141 -9.86 -14.30 -41.72
C ARG A 141 -8.57 -14.27 -42.56
N ALA A 142 -7.91 -15.43 -42.57
CA ALA A 142 -6.98 -16.03 -43.53
C ALA A 142 -6.60 -15.33 -44.85
N ARG A 143 -5.29 -15.31 -45.16
CA ARG A 143 -4.72 -15.68 -46.48
C ARG A 143 -3.34 -16.35 -46.33
N ARG A 144 -3.14 -17.47 -47.05
CA ARG A 144 -1.86 -18.15 -47.28
C ARG A 144 -1.09 -17.51 -48.44
N LYS A 145 0.24 -17.60 -48.38
CA LYS A 145 1.23 -18.01 -49.42
C LYS A 145 2.58 -17.30 -49.11
N SER A 146 3.56 -18.03 -48.57
CA SER A 146 4.72 -18.59 -49.29
C SER A 146 5.58 -17.51 -49.94
N ASP A 147 6.78 -17.26 -49.38
CA ASP A 147 8.06 -17.52 -50.03
C ASP A 147 9.22 -17.06 -49.12
N GLU A 148 10.08 -18.01 -48.77
CA GLU A 148 11.44 -17.77 -48.26
C GLU A 148 12.31 -17.33 -49.45
N PRO A 149 13.35 -16.51 -49.24
CA PRO A 149 14.65 -17.17 -49.12
C PRO A 149 15.55 -16.62 -48.01
N SER A 150 15.98 -17.57 -47.19
CA SER A 150 17.19 -17.61 -46.38
C SER A 150 18.36 -16.79 -46.96
N TYR A 151 18.67 -15.67 -46.32
CA TYR A 151 19.96 -14.99 -46.49
C TYR A 151 20.94 -15.47 -45.42
N ARG A 152 21.90 -16.25 -45.92
CA ARG A 152 23.13 -16.72 -45.31
C ARG A 152 24.15 -15.57 -45.19
N GLY A 153 24.79 -15.45 -44.03
CA GLY A 153 26.07 -14.75 -43.85
C GLY A 153 26.05 -13.84 -42.62
N ASP A 154 27.06 -13.74 -41.78
CA ASP A 154 28.36 -14.40 -41.72
C ASP A 154 28.90 -14.19 -40.29
N ARG A 155 29.65 -15.17 -39.81
CA ARG A 155 30.27 -15.22 -38.49
C ARG A 155 31.47 -14.29 -38.44
N ARG A 156 31.43 -13.19 -37.67
CA ARG A 156 32.67 -12.58 -37.13
C ARG A 156 32.46 -11.96 -35.75
N ASN A 157 32.56 -12.78 -34.71
CA ASN A 157 32.93 -12.29 -33.38
C ASN A 157 34.13 -13.08 -32.86
N ARG A 158 35.32 -12.55 -33.12
CA ARG A 158 36.59 -12.99 -32.52
C ARG A 158 37.55 -11.83 -32.60
N LYS A 159 37.80 -11.16 -31.48
CA LYS A 159 39.07 -10.48 -31.14
C LYS A 159 38.87 -9.69 -29.83
N TYR A 160 39.07 -10.36 -28.70
CA TYR A 160 39.75 -9.81 -27.53
C TYR A 160 40.31 -10.99 -26.72
N ARG A 161 41.56 -11.37 -27.01
CA ARG A 161 42.38 -12.17 -26.10
C ARG A 161 43.86 -11.90 -26.40
N ARG A 162 44.52 -11.35 -25.38
CA ARG A 162 45.94 -11.03 -25.21
C ARG A 162 46.43 -9.75 -25.86
#